data_AF-A0A7X1PC26-F1
#
_entry.id   AF-A0A7X1PC26-F1
#
_cell.length_a   1.000
_cell.length_b   1.000
_cell.length_c   1.000
_cell.angle_alpha   90.00
_cell.angle_beta   90.00
_cell.angle_gamma   90.00
#
_symmetry.space_group_name_H-M   'P 1'
#
loop_
_entity.id
_entity.type
_entity.pdbx_description
1 polymer ?
#
loop_
_entity_poly.entity_id
_entity_poly.type
_entity_poly.pdbx_seq_one_letter_code
_entity_poly.pdbx_strand_id
1 'polypeptide(L)'
;MHITHPTAPGLVDPAFKAKAGRYVAQTGLATMSLLILLLLGDALSNAAIVTAIAASAFLIFIGPNARLAQPKRVIGGHLLGCCIGLVFALLLHLVPDSISQSFLATNSLAALAVGIGILAMGATDTEHPPAAGTILGLVLGDRELEIALLLLLSIGLLHATRTLLRRWLVDLL
;
A
#
# COMPACT_ATOMS: atom_id res chain seq x y z
N MET A 1 -5.52 22.30 18.39
CA MET A 1 -6.97 22.13 18.60
C MET A 1 -7.24 20.63 18.57
N HIS A 2 -7.34 20.01 19.75
CA HIS A 2 -7.57 18.57 19.91
C HIS A 2 -9.05 18.31 19.61
N ILE A 3 -9.36 17.59 18.52
CA ILE A 3 -10.72 17.11 18.29
C ILE A 3 -10.88 15.87 19.16
N THR A 4 -11.64 16.00 20.25
CA THR A 4 -12.06 14.86 21.07
C THR A 4 -13.15 14.12 20.30
N HIS A 5 -12.86 12.90 19.83
CA HIS A 5 -13.90 12.02 19.28
C HIS A 5 -14.99 11.80 20.34
N PRO A 6 -16.26 12.09 20.06
CA PRO A 6 -17.34 11.78 20.97
C PRO A 6 -17.48 10.26 21.08
N THR A 7 -17.15 9.71 22.23
CA THR A 7 -17.30 8.29 22.61
C THR A 7 -18.75 7.95 22.90
N ALA A 8 -19.65 8.18 21.93
CA ALA A 8 -20.98 7.62 21.98
C ALA A 8 -20.92 6.19 21.41
N PRO A 9 -21.26 5.14 22.19
CA PRO A 9 -21.25 3.76 21.71
C PRO A 9 -22.46 3.55 20.77
N GLY A 10 -22.32 4.00 19.53
CA GLY A 10 -23.22 3.70 18.43
C GLY A 10 -22.49 2.87 17.38
N LEU A 11 -23.22 1.97 16.70
CA LEU A 11 -22.67 1.12 15.64
C LEU A 11 -22.13 1.95 14.44
N VAL A 12 -22.56 3.20 14.31
CA VAL A 12 -22.19 4.13 13.23
C VAL A 12 -21.61 5.40 13.84
N ASP A 13 -20.42 5.78 13.37
CA ASP A 13 -19.73 7.00 13.78
C ASP A 13 -20.59 8.26 13.47
N PRO A 14 -20.88 9.12 14.47
CA PRO A 14 -21.55 10.41 14.24
C PRO A 14 -20.85 11.29 13.19
N ALA A 15 -19.52 11.22 13.09
CA ALA A 15 -18.74 11.96 12.10
C ALA A 15 -19.02 11.49 10.67
N PHE A 16 -19.35 10.21 10.48
CA PHE A 16 -19.81 9.69 9.18
C PHE A 16 -21.09 10.36 8.73
N LYS A 17 -22.10 10.47 9.62
CA LYS A 17 -23.38 11.12 9.30
C LYS A 17 -23.18 12.59 8.91
N ALA A 18 -22.28 13.30 9.60
CA ALA A 18 -21.98 14.70 9.30
C ALA A 18 -21.25 14.91 7.96
N LYS A 19 -20.50 13.92 7.48
CA LYS A 19 -19.66 14.00 6.26
C LYS A 19 -20.05 12.99 5.18
N ALA A 20 -21.26 12.40 5.23
CA ALA A 20 -21.64 11.25 4.42
C ALA A 20 -21.44 11.46 2.91
N GLY A 21 -21.80 12.63 2.38
CA GLY A 21 -21.59 12.95 0.96
C GLY A 21 -20.11 12.97 0.55
N ARG A 22 -19.21 13.42 1.43
CA ARG A 22 -17.76 13.41 1.19
C ARG A 22 -17.19 12.00 1.27
N TYR A 23 -17.67 11.20 2.21
CA TYR A 23 -17.37 9.76 2.28
C TYR A 23 -17.73 9.06 0.97
N VAL A 24 -18.96 9.24 0.47
CA VAL A 24 -19.40 8.62 -0.80
C VAL A 24 -18.56 9.08 -1.99
N ALA A 25 -18.27 10.38 -2.08
CA ALA A 25 -17.44 10.90 -3.18
C ALA A 25 -16.00 10.36 -3.13
N GLN A 26 -15.33 10.41 -1.97
CA GLN A 26 -13.95 9.96 -1.82
C GLN A 26 -13.80 8.44 -1.96
N THR A 27 -14.76 7.66 -1.46
CA THR A 27 -14.79 6.19 -1.68
C THR A 27 -15.09 5.85 -3.13
N GLY A 28 -15.95 6.60 -3.82
CA GLY A 28 -16.16 6.47 -5.26
C GLY A 28 -14.88 6.69 -6.07
N LEU A 29 -14.12 7.75 -5.75
CA LEU A 29 -12.82 8.02 -6.37
C LEU A 29 -11.79 6.91 -6.09
N ALA A 30 -11.74 6.40 -4.86
CA ALA A 30 -10.89 5.26 -4.51
C ALA A 30 -11.28 4.02 -5.31
N THR A 31 -12.58 3.74 -5.42
CA THR A 31 -13.13 2.60 -6.16
C THR A 31 -12.77 2.71 -7.65
N MET A 32 -12.96 3.87 -8.26
CA MET A 32 -12.61 4.08 -9.67
C MET A 32 -11.11 3.95 -9.90
N SER A 33 -10.29 4.50 -9.01
CA SER A 33 -8.83 4.35 -9.08
C SER A 33 -8.42 2.88 -9.01
N LEU A 34 -8.99 2.12 -8.06
CA LEU A 34 -8.70 0.69 -7.91
C LEU A 34 -9.24 -0.13 -9.08
N LEU A 35 -10.44 0.17 -9.58
CA LEU A 35 -11.00 -0.50 -10.75
C LEU A 35 -10.09 -0.35 -11.96
N ILE A 36 -9.63 0.88 -12.25
CA ILE A 36 -8.69 1.12 -13.36
C ILE A 36 -7.41 0.30 -13.17
N LEU A 37 -6.83 0.30 -11.97
CA LEU A 37 -5.60 -0.46 -11.69
C LEU A 37 -5.80 -1.98 -11.84
N LEU A 38 -6.92 -2.51 -11.36
CA LEU A 38 -7.25 -3.92 -11.46
C LEU A 38 -7.61 -4.37 -12.88
N LEU A 39 -8.12 -3.47 -13.72
CA LEU A 39 -8.34 -3.77 -15.14
C LEU A 39 -7.04 -3.71 -15.96
N LEU A 40 -6.04 -2.97 -15.49
CA LEU A 40 -4.76 -2.79 -16.17
C LEU A 40 -3.72 -3.86 -15.78
N GLY A 41 -3.78 -4.35 -14.54
CA GLY A 41 -2.97 -5.46 -14.06
C GLY A 41 -3.70 -6.79 -14.21
N ASP A 42 -2.96 -7.89 -14.36
CA ASP A 42 -3.52 -9.23 -14.17
C ASP A 42 -3.84 -9.44 -12.68
N ALA A 43 -5.02 -8.96 -12.28
CA ALA A 43 -5.44 -8.70 -10.90
C ALA A 43 -5.41 -9.92 -9.96
N LEU A 44 -5.25 -11.14 -10.48
CA LEU A 44 -5.17 -12.36 -9.67
C LEU A 44 -3.76 -12.88 -9.46
N SER A 45 -2.76 -12.34 -10.15
CA SER A 45 -1.39 -12.87 -10.10
C SER A 45 -0.69 -12.66 -8.75
N ASN A 46 -1.07 -11.64 -7.96
CA ASN A 46 -0.47 -11.40 -6.65
C ASN A 46 -1.38 -10.62 -5.68
N ALA A 47 -2.09 -11.34 -4.82
CA ALA A 47 -3.03 -10.76 -3.85
C ALA A 47 -2.36 -9.79 -2.86
N ALA A 48 -1.08 -9.99 -2.50
CA ALA A 48 -0.37 -9.13 -1.57
C ALA A 48 -0.15 -7.72 -2.14
N ILE A 49 0.22 -7.64 -3.42
CA ILE A 49 0.43 -6.36 -4.13
C ILE A 49 -0.88 -5.62 -4.34
N VAL A 50 -1.91 -6.33 -4.77
CA VAL A 50 -3.25 -5.75 -4.92
C VAL A 50 -3.75 -5.19 -3.59
N THR A 51 -3.57 -5.93 -2.51
CA THR A 51 -3.94 -5.49 -1.16
C THR A 51 -3.12 -4.27 -0.72
N ALA A 52 -1.83 -4.23 -1.03
CA ALA A 52 -0.99 -3.06 -0.78
C ALA A 52 -1.50 -1.82 -1.52
N ILE A 53 -1.78 -1.93 -2.82
CA ILE A 53 -2.32 -0.82 -3.63
C ILE A 53 -3.68 -0.36 -3.09
N ALA A 54 -4.58 -1.29 -2.74
CA ALA A 54 -5.87 -1.00 -2.14
C ALA A 54 -5.75 -0.24 -0.81
N ALA A 55 -4.85 -0.68 0.06
CA ALA A 55 -4.58 -0.02 1.34
C ALA A 55 -3.95 1.39 1.16
N SER A 56 -3.07 1.57 0.16
CA SER A 56 -2.54 2.89 -0.21
C SER A 56 -3.65 3.82 -0.70
N ALA A 57 -4.53 3.34 -1.59
CA ALA A 57 -5.66 4.11 -2.08
C ALA A 57 -6.58 4.53 -0.91
N PHE A 58 -6.90 3.61 0.00
CA PHE A 58 -7.67 3.93 1.21
C PHE A 58 -7.05 5.07 2.00
N LEU A 59 -5.76 4.99 2.33
CA LEU A 59 -5.07 6.04 3.09
C LEU A 59 -5.08 7.39 2.36
N ILE A 60 -4.85 7.39 1.05
CA ILE A 60 -4.78 8.61 0.24
C ILE A 60 -6.15 9.29 0.14
N PHE A 61 -7.22 8.53 -0.05
CA PHE A 61 -8.56 9.08 -0.29
C PHE A 61 -9.34 9.36 1.00
N ILE A 62 -9.15 8.56 2.05
CA ILE A 62 -9.89 8.73 3.33
C ILE A 62 -9.14 9.66 4.28
N GLY A 63 -7.81 9.51 4.37
CA GLY A 63 -6.96 10.31 5.25
C GLY A 63 -5.92 11.13 4.49
N PRO A 64 -6.28 12.00 3.53
CA PRO A 64 -5.34 12.70 2.65
C PRO A 64 -4.29 13.55 3.38
N ASN A 65 -4.59 14.00 4.60
CA ASN A 65 -3.69 14.77 5.47
C ASN A 65 -3.01 13.91 6.53
N ALA A 66 -3.40 12.64 6.70
CA ALA A 66 -2.78 11.73 7.63
C ALA A 66 -1.29 11.58 7.31
N ARG A 67 -0.47 11.43 8.35
CA ARG A 67 0.99 11.26 8.21
C ARG A 67 1.34 10.13 7.24
N LEU A 68 0.63 9.00 7.32
CA LEU A 68 0.87 7.80 6.51
C LEU A 68 0.47 7.95 5.02
N ALA A 69 -0.35 8.95 4.68
CA ALA A 69 -0.80 9.25 3.33
C ALA A 69 0.02 10.35 2.65
N GLN A 70 1.03 10.91 3.33
CA GLN A 70 1.88 11.96 2.77
C GLN A 70 2.71 11.40 1.60
N PRO A 71 2.88 12.15 0.49
CA PRO A 71 3.58 11.66 -0.70
C PRO A 71 4.97 11.10 -0.42
N LYS A 72 5.73 11.73 0.48
CA LYS A 72 7.05 11.26 0.91
C LYS A 72 6.98 9.83 1.43
N ARG A 73 5.99 9.51 2.27
CA ARG A 73 5.84 8.17 2.87
C ARG A 73 5.28 7.17 1.87
N VAL A 74 4.25 7.54 1.09
CA VAL A 74 3.67 6.65 0.08
C VAL A 74 4.73 6.25 -0.96
N ILE A 75 5.37 7.24 -1.59
CA ILE A 75 6.37 7.00 -2.66
C ILE A 75 7.62 6.38 -2.05
N GLY A 76 8.16 6.97 -0.98
CA GLY A 76 9.39 6.48 -0.34
C GLY A 76 9.26 5.08 0.22
N GLY A 77 8.15 4.78 0.91
CA GLY A 77 7.90 3.47 1.49
C GLY A 77 7.78 2.39 0.42
N HIS A 78 7.02 2.65 -0.65
CA HIS A 78 6.92 1.70 -1.76
C HIS A 78 8.21 1.54 -2.55
N LEU A 79 8.99 2.61 -2.79
CA LEU A 79 10.29 2.49 -3.45
C LEU A 79 11.27 1.67 -2.62
N LEU A 80 11.32 1.91 -1.31
CA LEU A 80 12.15 1.15 -0.38
C LEU A 80 11.67 -0.31 -0.30
N GLY A 81 10.36 -0.52 -0.25
CA GLY A 81 9.75 -1.84 -0.28
C GLY A 81 10.03 -2.60 -1.58
N CYS A 82 9.98 -1.93 -2.72
CA CYS A 82 10.37 -2.49 -4.02
C CYS A 82 11.84 -2.93 -4.01
N CYS A 83 12.74 -2.05 -3.55
CA CYS A 83 14.16 -2.33 -3.48
C CYS A 83 14.45 -3.56 -2.62
N ILE A 84 13.91 -3.60 -1.40
CA ILE A 84 14.10 -4.71 -0.47
C ILE A 84 13.46 -6.00 -1.03
N GLY A 85 12.22 -5.94 -1.50
CA GLY A 85 11.53 -7.09 -2.08
C GLY A 85 12.29 -7.71 -3.24
N LEU A 86 12.79 -6.88 -4.17
CA LEU A 86 13.54 -7.34 -5.33
C LEU A 86 14.91 -7.94 -4.94
N VAL A 87 15.60 -7.35 -3.97
CA VAL A 87 16.85 -7.91 -3.44
C VAL A 87 16.60 -9.30 -2.87
N PHE A 88 15.55 -9.47 -2.07
CA PHE A 88 15.23 -10.76 -1.46
C PHE A 88 14.70 -11.79 -2.46
N ALA A 89 13.95 -11.39 -3.47
CA ALA A 89 13.56 -12.26 -4.58
C ALA A 89 14.79 -12.75 -5.36
N LEU A 90 15.74 -11.84 -5.66
CA LEU A 90 17.00 -12.21 -6.30
C LEU A 90 17.81 -13.19 -5.45
N LEU A 91 17.84 -13.00 -4.12
CA LEU A 91 18.49 -13.96 -3.22
C LEU A 91 17.87 -15.35 -3.31
N LEU A 92 16.55 -15.49 -3.45
CA LEU A 92 15.89 -16.80 -3.64
C LEU A 92 16.33 -17.46 -4.95
N HIS A 93 16.51 -16.69 -6.02
CA HIS A 93 16.99 -17.20 -7.31
C HIS A 93 18.45 -17.64 -7.31
N LEU A 94 19.27 -17.14 -6.38
CA LEU A 94 20.68 -17.52 -6.26
C LEU A 94 20.91 -18.80 -5.44
N VAL A 95 19.90 -19.24 -4.70
CA VAL A 95 19.97 -20.42 -3.84
C VAL A 95 19.48 -21.66 -4.62
N PRO A 96 20.01 -22.87 -4.37
CA PRO A 96 19.56 -24.08 -5.06
C PRO A 96 18.05 -24.32 -4.96
N ASP A 97 17.44 -24.84 -6.03
CA ASP A 97 16.00 -25.10 -6.13
C ASP A 97 15.42 -25.90 -4.95
N SER A 98 16.20 -26.84 -4.41
CA SER A 98 15.83 -27.63 -3.23
C SER A 98 15.53 -26.80 -1.98
N ILE A 99 16.13 -25.61 -1.86
CA ILE A 99 15.95 -24.69 -0.75
C ILE A 99 14.96 -23.58 -1.15
N SER A 100 15.03 -23.04 -2.37
CA SER A 100 14.11 -21.97 -2.82
C SER A 100 12.66 -22.46 -2.98
N GLN A 101 12.44 -23.75 -3.21
CA GLN A 101 11.11 -24.37 -3.18
C GLN A 101 10.68 -24.86 -1.79
N SER A 102 11.56 -24.75 -0.78
CA SER A 102 11.20 -25.11 0.59
C SER A 102 10.28 -24.05 1.18
N PHE A 103 9.06 -24.47 1.51
CA PHE A 103 8.07 -23.62 2.18
C PHE A 103 8.65 -22.88 3.39
N LEU A 104 9.46 -23.56 4.21
CA LEU A 104 10.05 -22.95 5.40
C LEU A 104 11.07 -21.87 5.04
N ALA A 105 11.95 -22.13 4.07
CA ALA A 105 13.00 -21.19 3.69
C ALA A 105 12.40 -19.92 3.07
N THR A 106 11.48 -20.09 2.11
CA THR A 106 10.86 -18.98 1.38
C THR A 106 10.03 -18.09 2.31
N ASN A 107 9.19 -18.67 3.18
CA ASN A 107 8.40 -17.88 4.13
C ASN A 107 9.27 -17.21 5.21
N SER A 108 10.33 -17.88 5.68
CA SER A 108 11.26 -17.27 6.64
C SER A 108 11.98 -16.07 6.03
N LEU A 109 12.40 -16.20 4.76
CA LEU A 109 13.07 -15.12 4.04
C LEU A 109 12.11 -13.96 3.74
N ALA A 110 10.87 -14.25 3.36
CA ALA A 110 9.83 -13.23 3.17
C ALA A 110 9.52 -12.49 4.48
N ALA A 111 9.41 -13.19 5.61
CA ALA A 111 9.21 -12.57 6.92
C ALA A 111 10.40 -11.68 7.29
N LEU A 112 11.63 -12.14 7.05
CA LEU A 112 12.86 -11.36 7.27
C LEU A 112 12.89 -10.09 6.41
N ALA A 113 12.55 -10.20 5.12
CA ALA A 113 12.50 -9.08 4.19
C ALA A 113 11.49 -8.02 4.65
N VAL A 114 10.29 -8.43 5.04
CA VAL A 114 9.26 -7.52 5.57
C VAL A 114 9.73 -6.85 6.86
N GLY A 115 10.33 -7.61 7.78
CA GLY A 115 10.88 -7.06 9.03
C GLY A 115 11.96 -6.00 8.80
N ILE A 116 12.91 -6.29 7.89
CA ILE A 116 13.95 -5.32 7.47
C ILE A 116 13.31 -4.10 6.82
N GLY A 117 12.29 -4.27 5.99
CA GLY A 117 11.58 -3.16 5.36
C GLY A 117 10.85 -2.27 6.35
N ILE A 118 10.20 -2.84 7.36
CA ILE A 118 9.56 -2.07 8.44
C ILE A 118 10.62 -1.24 9.18
N LEU A 119 11.74 -1.85 9.54
CA LEU A 119 12.84 -1.16 10.21
C LEU A 119 13.44 -0.05 9.34
N ALA A 120 13.67 -0.32 8.05
CA ALA A 120 14.24 0.63 7.10
C ALA A 120 13.28 1.82 6.84
N MET A 121 11.97 1.57 6.74
CA MET A 121 10.96 2.61 6.62
C MET A 121 10.92 3.50 7.87
N GLY A 122 10.98 2.90 9.06
CA GLY A 122 11.07 3.64 10.32
C GLY A 122 12.36 4.47 10.44
N ALA A 123 13.49 3.92 9.98
CA ALA A 123 14.77 4.62 9.98
C ALA A 123 14.82 5.82 9.01
N THR A 124 14.02 5.79 7.94
CA THR A 124 14.05 6.81 6.87
C THR A 124 12.87 7.80 6.92
N ASP A 125 11.98 7.70 7.93
CA ASP A 125 10.72 8.46 8.01
C ASP A 125 9.89 8.31 6.72
N THR A 126 9.80 7.06 6.25
CA THR A 126 9.02 6.66 5.07
C THR A 126 7.95 5.62 5.41
N GLU A 127 7.44 5.63 6.65
CA GLU A 127 6.49 4.64 7.13
C GLU A 127 5.20 4.63 6.31
N HIS A 128 5.06 3.60 5.50
CA HIS A 128 3.85 3.37 4.73
C HIS A 128 3.47 1.90 4.87
N PRO A 129 2.57 1.55 5.81
CA PRO A 129 2.21 0.17 6.09
C PRO A 129 1.87 -0.68 4.85
N PRO A 130 1.19 -0.14 3.81
CA PRO A 130 0.96 -0.91 2.59
C PRO A 130 2.22 -1.39 1.88
N ALA A 131 3.36 -0.69 2.01
CA ALA A 131 4.62 -1.10 1.40
C ALA A 131 5.19 -2.40 2.00
N ALA A 132 4.77 -2.82 3.20
CA ALA A 132 5.08 -4.16 3.71
C ALA A 132 4.45 -5.26 2.83
N GLY A 133 3.23 -5.03 2.33
CA GLY A 133 2.58 -5.92 1.36
C GLY A 133 3.30 -5.94 0.01
N THR A 134 3.90 -4.80 -0.39
CA THR A 134 4.78 -4.71 -1.56
C THR A 134 5.99 -5.63 -1.44
N ILE A 135 6.69 -5.57 -0.31
CA ILE A 135 7.86 -6.43 -0.06
C ILE A 135 7.43 -7.91 -0.14
N LEU A 136 6.38 -8.26 0.60
CA LEU A 136 5.88 -9.63 0.64
C LEU A 136 5.48 -10.15 -0.75
N GLY A 137 4.76 -9.34 -1.50
CA GLY A 137 4.32 -9.70 -2.86
C GLY A 137 5.47 -9.86 -3.83
N LEU A 138 6.54 -9.07 -3.73
CA LEU A 138 7.72 -9.23 -4.57
C LEU A 138 8.55 -10.46 -4.21
N VAL A 139 8.69 -10.78 -2.92
CA VAL A 139 9.48 -11.95 -2.49
C VAL A 139 8.77 -13.27 -2.82
N LEU A 140 7.44 -13.29 -2.73
CA LEU A 140 6.64 -14.49 -2.97
C LEU A 140 6.06 -14.59 -4.38
N GLY A 141 6.30 -13.59 -5.23
CA GLY A 141 5.73 -13.53 -6.57
C GLY A 141 6.69 -14.06 -7.64
N ASP A 142 6.15 -14.72 -8.66
CA ASP A 142 6.95 -15.32 -9.73
C ASP A 142 7.28 -14.34 -10.89
N ARG A 143 6.80 -13.09 -10.82
CA ARG A 143 6.92 -12.08 -11.89
C ARG A 143 7.31 -10.72 -11.30
N GLU A 144 8.46 -10.66 -10.65
CA GLU A 144 8.85 -9.50 -9.82
C GLU A 144 8.96 -8.21 -10.62
N LEU A 145 9.45 -8.29 -11.86
CA LEU A 145 9.57 -7.12 -12.73
C LEU A 145 8.20 -6.56 -13.11
N GLU A 146 7.25 -7.42 -13.45
CA GLU A 146 5.88 -7.00 -13.80
C GLU A 146 5.16 -6.44 -12.58
N ILE A 147 5.33 -7.07 -11.42
CA ILE A 147 4.81 -6.60 -10.14
C ILE A 147 5.37 -5.22 -9.81
N ALA A 148 6.69 -5.03 -9.93
CA ALA A 148 7.34 -3.75 -9.65
C ALA A 148 6.84 -2.65 -10.61
N LEU A 149 6.70 -2.95 -11.90
CA LEU A 149 6.16 -2.00 -12.88
C LEU A 149 4.70 -1.64 -12.59
N LEU A 150 3.85 -2.63 -12.30
CA LEU A 150 2.45 -2.41 -11.92
C LEU A 150 2.35 -1.54 -10.66
N LEU A 151 3.20 -1.80 -9.67
CA LEU A 151 3.25 -1.01 -8.43
C LEU A 151 3.67 0.45 -8.72
N LEU A 152 4.75 0.67 -9.46
CA LEU A 152 5.23 2.01 -9.81
C LEU A 152 4.18 2.80 -10.59
N LEU A 153 3.49 2.15 -11.54
CA LEU A 153 2.37 2.72 -12.28
C LEU A 153 1.22 3.08 -11.35
N SER A 154 0.89 2.20 -10.40
CA SER A 154 -0.18 2.41 -9.41
C SER A 154 0.11 3.60 -8.50
N ILE A 155 1.34 3.71 -8.00
CA ILE A 155 1.77 4.84 -7.17
C ILE A 155 1.72 6.14 -7.97
N GLY A 156 2.16 6.12 -9.23
CA GLY A 156 2.06 7.25 -10.15
C GLY A 156 0.62 7.72 -10.33
N LEU A 157 -0.30 6.78 -10.61
CA LEU A 157 -1.72 7.08 -10.77
C LEU A 157 -2.36 7.62 -9.48
N LEU A 158 -2.10 6.97 -8.35
CA LEU A 158 -2.61 7.41 -7.04
C LEU A 158 -2.06 8.78 -6.64
N HIS A 159 -0.79 9.05 -6.93
CA HIS A 159 -0.19 10.37 -6.68
C HIS A 159 -0.80 11.44 -7.59
N ALA A 160 -0.97 11.17 -8.88
CA ALA A 160 -1.56 12.07 -9.85
C ALA A 160 -3.03 12.39 -9.53
N THR A 161 -3.83 11.38 -9.18
CA THR A 161 -5.21 11.58 -8.75
C THR A 161 -5.26 12.41 -7.46
N ARG A 162 -4.42 12.11 -6.47
CA ARG A 162 -4.32 12.91 -5.24
C ARG A 162 -3.99 14.38 -5.53
N THR A 163 -3.01 14.66 -6.40
CA THR A 163 -2.60 16.05 -6.68
C THR A 163 -3.68 16.82 -7.45
N LEU A 164 -4.34 16.18 -8.41
CA LEU A 164 -5.44 16.77 -9.18
C LEU A 164 -6.68 17.04 -8.29
N LEU A 165 -7.03 16.09 -7.45
CA LEU A 165 -8.20 16.15 -6.58
C LEU A 165 -7.91 16.77 -5.20
N ARG A 166 -6.68 17.25 -4.95
CA ARG A 166 -6.26 17.79 -3.65
C ARG A 166 -7.22 18.84 -3.08
N ARG A 167 -7.82 19.67 -3.95
CA ARG A 167 -8.77 20.72 -3.55
C ARG A 167 -10.12 20.18 -3.07
N TRP A 168 -10.44 18.92 -3.39
CA TRP A 168 -11.70 18.25 -3.12
C TRP A 168 -11.58 17.20 -2.02
N LEU A 169 -10.37 16.70 -1.76
CA LEU A 169 -10.09 15.73 -0.71
C LEU A 169 -10.13 16.40 0.66
N VAL A 170 -10.97 15.87 1.54
CA VAL A 170 -11.12 16.32 2.93
C VAL A 170 -10.68 15.19 3.85
N ASP A 171 -10.10 15.56 5.00
CA ASP A 171 -9.78 14.57 6.02
C ASP A 171 -11.06 14.00 6.64
N LEU A 172 -11.21 12.69 6.50
CA LEU A 172 -12.35 11.93 7.01
C LEU A 172 -12.00 11.13 8.27
N LEU A 173 -10.70 10.96 8.55
CA LEU A 173 -10.17 10.38 9.79
C LEU A 173 -10.17 11.40 10.95
#